data_AF-A0A443QLW6-F1
#
_entry.id   AF-A0A443QLW6-F1
#
_cell.length_a   1.000
_cell.length_b   1.000
_cell.length_c   1.000
_cell.angle_alpha   90.00
_cell.angle_beta   90.00
_cell.angle_gamma   90.00
#
_symmetry.space_group_name_H-M   'P 1'
#
loop_
_entity.id
_entity.type
_entity.pdbx_description
1 polymer ?
#
loop_
_entity_poly.entity_id
_entity_poly.type
_entity_poly.pdbx_seq_one_letter_code
_entity_poly.pdbx_strand_id
1 'polypeptide(L)'
;MHQRGIAHRDLKNENILLDRDMNAKLTDFGFACFTYDKESRQQIYSPTLCGTMAYIAPEVLNPPYDARVADMWSLGICLFEMLTFQKPFDERLPHRKLLNIQLKRNWNFPPEIESKIKDSVKDLVRKLLEPDTDQRLTAHAVLKHPWLLGR
;
A
#
# COMPACT_ATOMS: atom_id res chain seq x y z
N MET A 1 9.86 -0.82 -9.56
CA MET A 1 9.10 0.17 -10.36
C MET A 1 9.37 1.59 -9.90
N HIS A 2 9.18 1.91 -8.62
CA HIS A 2 9.36 3.28 -8.09
C HIS A 2 10.71 3.93 -8.40
N GLN A 3 11.83 3.21 -8.33
CA GLN A 3 13.16 3.71 -8.73
C GLN A 3 13.26 4.13 -10.20
N ARG A 4 12.40 3.59 -11.07
CA ARG A 4 12.30 3.96 -12.49
C ARG A 4 11.27 5.07 -12.73
N GLY A 5 10.73 5.67 -11.67
CA GLY A 5 9.71 6.71 -11.76
C GLY A 5 8.36 6.19 -12.26
N ILE A 6 7.99 4.95 -11.89
CA ILE A 6 6.71 4.34 -12.27
C ILE A 6 6.00 3.86 -11.01
N ALA A 7 4.71 4.20 -10.87
CA ALA A 7 3.80 3.67 -9.86
C ALA A 7 2.75 2.74 -10.51
N HIS A 8 2.28 1.74 -9.77
CA HIS A 8 1.34 0.73 -10.25
C HIS A 8 -0.12 1.18 -10.15
N ARG A 9 -0.49 1.80 -9.01
CA ARG A 9 -1.81 2.37 -8.68
C ARG A 9 -2.98 1.39 -8.56
N ASP A 10 -2.74 0.10 -8.74
CA ASP A 10 -3.70 -0.98 -8.46
C ASP A 10 -3.01 -2.21 -7.87
N LEU A 11 -2.16 -2.01 -6.85
CA LEU A 11 -1.58 -3.13 -6.10
C LEU A 11 -2.66 -3.79 -5.24
N LYS A 12 -2.86 -5.08 -5.49
CA LYS A 12 -3.79 -5.96 -4.76
C LYS A 12 -3.29 -7.39 -4.88
N ASN A 13 -3.73 -8.27 -3.99
CA ASN A 13 -3.28 -9.67 -3.98
C ASN A 13 -3.61 -10.39 -5.30
N GLU A 14 -4.70 -10.02 -5.98
CA GLU A 14 -5.09 -10.54 -7.30
C GLU A 14 -4.10 -10.17 -8.41
N ASN A 15 -3.37 -9.06 -8.25
CA ASN A 15 -2.37 -8.58 -9.20
C ASN A 15 -0.93 -9.01 -8.84
N ILE A 16 -0.76 -9.81 -7.78
CA ILE A 16 0.52 -10.41 -7.38
C ILE A 16 0.45 -11.91 -7.68
N LEU A 17 0.86 -12.28 -8.89
CA LEU A 17 0.86 -13.68 -9.33
C LEU A 17 2.14 -14.39 -8.91
N LEU A 18 2.10 -15.73 -8.90
CA LEU A 18 3.27 -16.56 -8.68
C LEU A 18 3.62 -17.28 -9.99
N ASP A 19 4.89 -17.24 -10.38
CA ASP A 19 5.38 -18.11 -11.44
C ASP A 19 5.60 -19.55 -10.94
N ARG A 20 6.00 -20.45 -11.85
CA ARG A 20 6.23 -21.88 -11.55
C ARG A 20 7.26 -22.12 -10.43
N ASP A 21 8.15 -21.15 -10.20
CA ASP A 21 9.24 -21.20 -9.25
C ASP A 21 8.89 -20.42 -7.95
N MET A 22 7.60 -20.12 -7.74
CA MET A 22 7.06 -19.37 -6.60
C MET A 22 7.58 -17.93 -6.47
N ASN A 23 8.05 -17.33 -7.58
CA ASN A 23 8.43 -15.91 -7.56
C ASN A 23 7.21 -15.03 -7.82
N ALA A 24 7.06 -13.99 -6.98
CA ALA A 24 6.04 -12.97 -7.17
C ALA A 24 6.27 -12.17 -8.47
N LYS A 25 5.21 -12.00 -9.26
CA LYS A 25 5.14 -11.18 -10.47
C LYS A 25 3.96 -10.22 -10.36
N LEU A 26 4.22 -8.93 -10.56
CA LEU A 26 3.16 -7.94 -10.70
C LEU A 26 2.56 -8.04 -12.10
N THR A 27 1.23 -7.96 -12.17
CA THR A 27 0.45 -7.92 -13.41
C THR A 27 -0.52 -6.74 -13.40
N ASP A 28 -1.21 -6.53 -14.53
CA ASP A 28 -2.25 -5.51 -14.71
C ASP A 28 -1.76 -4.07 -14.46
N PHE A 29 -1.00 -3.56 -15.43
CA PHE A 29 -0.47 -2.21 -15.43
C PHE A 29 -1.45 -1.18 -16.02
N GLY A 30 -2.75 -1.49 -16.11
CA GLY A 30 -3.75 -0.62 -16.75
C GLY A 30 -3.88 0.77 -16.10
N PHE A 31 -3.52 0.89 -14.81
CA PHE A 31 -3.51 2.15 -14.06
C PHE A 31 -2.09 2.71 -13.82
N ALA A 32 -1.05 2.02 -14.27
CA ALA A 32 0.32 2.43 -14.01
C ALA A 32 0.63 3.78 -14.67
N CYS A 33 1.43 4.61 -13.99
CA CYS A 33 1.80 5.92 -14.51
C CYS A 33 3.25 6.28 -14.19
N PHE A 34 3.79 7.20 -14.98
CA PHE A 34 5.05 7.86 -14.64
C PHE A 34 4.83 8.81 -13.47
N THR A 35 5.80 8.85 -12.57
CA THR A 35 5.80 9.70 -11.38
C THR A 35 6.98 10.67 -11.38
N TYR A 36 7.79 10.67 -12.43
CA TYR A 36 8.94 11.55 -12.56
C TYR A 36 9.11 11.91 -14.02
N ASP A 37 9.15 13.20 -14.31
CA ASP A 37 9.52 13.72 -15.61
C ASP A 37 11.02 13.95 -15.65
N LYS A 38 11.69 13.28 -16.60
CA LYS A 38 13.14 13.38 -16.78
C LYS A 38 13.57 14.71 -17.40
N GLU A 39 12.71 15.33 -18.22
CA GLU A 39 13.03 16.57 -18.92
C GLU A 39 12.95 17.76 -17.96
N SER A 40 11.81 17.93 -17.29
CA SER A 40 11.66 18.98 -16.28
C SER A 40 12.37 18.66 -14.95
N ARG A 41 12.80 17.42 -14.76
CA ARG A 41 13.38 16.88 -13.50
C ARG A 41 12.44 16.99 -12.31
N GLN A 42 11.14 16.99 -12.54
CA GLN A 42 10.12 17.17 -11.51
C GLN A 42 9.35 15.89 -11.19
N GLN A 43 8.87 15.81 -9.95
CA GLN A 43 7.93 14.80 -9.52
C GLN A 43 6.57 15.03 -10.20
N ILE A 44 5.97 13.96 -10.73
CA ILE A 44 4.61 14.00 -11.27
C ILE A 44 3.66 13.48 -10.19
N TYR A 45 2.65 14.29 -9.87
CA TYR A 45 1.55 13.90 -8.98
C TYR A 45 0.36 13.44 -9.81
N SER A 46 -0.31 12.39 -9.35
CA SER A 46 -1.46 11.83 -10.04
C SER A 46 -2.70 12.68 -9.78
N PRO A 47 -3.43 13.16 -10.81
CA PRO A 47 -4.64 13.96 -10.65
C PRO A 47 -5.90 13.09 -10.55
N THR A 48 -5.82 11.78 -10.76
CA THR A 48 -6.99 10.90 -10.89
C THR A 48 -7.11 9.92 -9.73
N LEU A 49 -8.34 9.74 -9.26
CA LEU A 49 -8.74 8.64 -8.39
C LEU A 49 -8.91 7.39 -9.27
N CYS A 50 -8.11 6.36 -9.03
CA CYS A 50 -8.26 5.06 -9.67
C CYS A 50 -7.72 3.95 -8.76
N GLY A 51 -7.83 2.70 -9.23
CA GLY A 51 -7.48 1.52 -8.47
C GLY A 51 -8.68 0.94 -7.72
N THR A 52 -8.45 -0.18 -7.06
CA THR A 52 -9.49 -0.95 -6.36
C THR A 52 -9.79 -0.34 -4.98
N MET A 53 -11.04 0.08 -4.74
CA MET A 53 -11.48 0.84 -3.55
C MET A 53 -10.99 0.28 -2.20
N ALA A 54 -10.96 -1.03 -2.05
CA ALA A 54 -10.45 -1.72 -0.86
C ALA A 54 -8.98 -1.46 -0.52
N TYR A 55 -8.17 -1.07 -1.51
CA TYR A 55 -6.72 -0.94 -1.41
C TYR A 55 -6.25 0.51 -1.51
N ILE A 56 -7.14 1.47 -1.74
CA ILE A 56 -6.75 2.86 -1.96
C ILE A 56 -6.32 3.54 -0.67
N ALA A 57 -5.28 4.36 -0.78
CA ALA A 57 -4.77 5.19 0.30
C ALA A 57 -5.68 6.40 0.55
N PRO A 58 -5.65 7.00 1.76
CA PRO A 58 -6.43 8.19 2.11
C PRO A 58 -6.25 9.34 1.13
N GLU A 59 -5.02 9.61 0.71
CA GLU A 59 -4.68 10.73 -0.18
C GLU A 59 -5.20 10.53 -1.62
N VAL A 60 -5.50 9.30 -2.04
CA VAL A 60 -6.08 9.01 -3.37
C VAL A 60 -7.51 9.58 -3.47
N LEU A 61 -8.21 9.72 -2.34
CA LEU A 61 -9.53 10.32 -2.26
C LEU A 61 -9.51 11.86 -2.41
N ASN A 62 -8.33 12.49 -2.34
CA ASN A 62 -8.15 13.92 -2.49
C ASN A 62 -6.93 14.26 -3.38
N PRO A 63 -7.01 14.03 -4.70
CA PRO A 63 -5.92 14.37 -5.62
C PRO A 63 -5.58 15.87 -5.64
N PRO A 64 -4.35 16.24 -6.06
CA PRO A 64 -3.30 15.38 -6.58
C PRO A 64 -2.45 14.69 -5.48
N TYR A 65 -1.89 13.52 -5.77
CA TYR A 65 -1.11 12.71 -4.80
C TYR A 65 0.14 12.05 -5.42
N ASP A 66 1.10 11.66 -4.58
CA ASP A 66 2.25 10.85 -5.01
C ASP A 66 1.83 9.37 -5.12
N ALA A 67 1.68 8.90 -6.35
CA ALA A 67 1.24 7.54 -6.63
C ALA A 67 2.17 6.45 -6.09
N ARG A 68 3.47 6.73 -5.90
CA ARG A 68 4.41 5.76 -5.31
C ARG A 68 4.13 5.55 -3.84
N VAL A 69 3.74 6.60 -3.12
CA VAL A 69 3.42 6.54 -1.69
C VAL A 69 2.08 5.84 -1.49
N ALA A 70 1.12 6.08 -2.38
CA ALA A 70 -0.15 5.36 -2.41
C ALA A 70 0.03 3.85 -2.63
N ASP A 71 0.92 3.43 -3.54
CA ASP A 71 1.26 2.00 -3.74
C ASP A 71 1.72 1.32 -2.43
N MET A 72 2.45 2.04 -1.57
CA MET A 72 2.94 1.49 -0.30
C MET A 72 1.82 1.22 0.70
N TRP A 73 0.77 2.05 0.70
CA TRP A 73 -0.43 1.77 1.48
C TRP A 73 -1.13 0.51 0.98
N SER A 74 -1.32 0.40 -0.35
CA SER A 74 -1.92 -0.77 -0.97
C SER A 74 -1.14 -2.05 -0.66
N LEU A 75 0.21 -1.98 -0.63
CA LEU A 75 1.06 -3.07 -0.17
C LEU A 75 0.80 -3.43 1.31
N GLY A 76 0.56 -2.44 2.17
CA GLY A 76 0.14 -2.64 3.55
C GLY A 76 -1.19 -3.39 3.69
N ILE A 77 -2.16 -3.06 2.84
CA ILE A 77 -3.45 -3.78 2.77
C ILE A 77 -3.23 -5.22 2.31
N CYS A 78 -2.42 -5.44 1.27
CA CYS A 78 -2.08 -6.78 0.78
C CYS A 78 -1.47 -7.63 1.89
N LEU A 79 -0.48 -7.09 2.61
CA LEU A 79 0.18 -7.79 3.71
C LEU A 79 -0.78 -8.07 4.88
N PHE A 80 -1.60 -7.10 5.27
CA PHE A 80 -2.61 -7.32 6.31
C PHE A 80 -3.59 -8.44 5.92
N GLU A 81 -4.08 -8.43 4.67
CA GLU A 81 -4.99 -9.44 4.17
C GLU A 81 -4.34 -10.83 4.09
N MET A 82 -3.08 -10.93 3.66
CA MET A 82 -2.34 -12.20 3.69
C MET A 82 -2.19 -12.77 5.10
N LEU A 83 -2.06 -11.90 6.12
CA LEU A 83 -1.91 -12.32 7.51
C LEU A 83 -3.24 -12.70 8.18
N THR A 84 -4.34 -12.09 7.76
CA THR A 84 -5.62 -12.14 8.51
C THR A 84 -6.78 -12.72 7.71
N PHE A 85 -6.64 -12.90 6.41
CA PHE A 85 -7.70 -13.25 5.45
C PHE A 85 -8.86 -12.24 5.40
N GLN A 86 -8.64 -11.02 5.90
CA GLN A 86 -9.61 -9.93 5.89
C GLN A 86 -8.92 -8.60 5.59
N LYS A 87 -9.70 -7.61 5.15
CA LYS A 87 -9.20 -6.25 4.93
C LYS A 87 -9.32 -5.42 6.21
N PRO A 88 -8.41 -4.46 6.47
CA PRO A 88 -8.46 -3.65 7.68
C PRO A 88 -9.55 -2.57 7.66
N PHE A 89 -10.10 -2.27 6.47
CA PHE A 89 -11.13 -1.25 6.26
C PHE A 89 -12.25 -1.82 5.39
N ASP A 90 -13.50 -1.44 5.68
CA ASP A 90 -14.67 -1.81 4.89
C ASP A 90 -14.90 -0.77 3.78
N GLU A 91 -14.62 -1.16 2.54
CA GLU A 91 -14.74 -0.33 1.34
C GLU A 91 -16.18 0.06 0.99
N ARG A 92 -17.19 -0.59 1.59
CA ARG A 92 -18.61 -0.28 1.37
C ARG A 92 -19.05 0.95 2.17
N LEU A 93 -18.21 1.43 3.09
CA LEU A 93 -18.49 2.63 3.86
C LEU A 93 -18.50 3.88 2.96
N PRO A 94 -19.33 4.89 3.26
CA PRO A 94 -19.27 6.18 2.57
C PRO A 94 -17.85 6.76 2.64
N HIS A 95 -17.37 7.40 1.56
CA HIS A 95 -15.99 7.88 1.43
C HIS A 95 -15.50 8.68 2.65
N ARG A 96 -16.33 9.60 3.17
CA ARG A 96 -15.99 10.42 4.35
C ARG A 96 -15.74 9.57 5.61
N LYS A 97 -16.51 8.48 5.79
CA LYS A 97 -16.37 7.58 6.94
C LYS A 97 -15.15 6.68 6.77
N LEU A 98 -14.93 6.13 5.58
CA LEU A 98 -13.72 5.37 5.25
C LEU A 98 -12.47 6.20 5.51
N LEU A 99 -12.41 7.41 4.93
CA LEU A 99 -11.30 8.36 5.12
C LEU A 99 -11.03 8.63 6.60
N ASN A 100 -12.07 8.94 7.38
CA ASN A 100 -11.92 9.19 8.82
C ASN A 100 -11.38 7.97 9.59
N ILE A 101 -11.78 6.75 9.24
CA ILE A 101 -11.27 5.52 9.87
C ILE A 101 -9.79 5.31 9.50
N GLN A 102 -9.43 5.50 8.24
CA GLN A 102 -8.05 5.37 7.77
C GLN A 102 -7.15 6.41 8.45
N LEU A 103 -7.52 7.70 8.45
CA LEU A 103 -6.76 8.79 9.07
C LEU A 103 -6.58 8.60 10.58
N LYS A 104 -7.56 8.02 11.27
CA LYS A 104 -7.51 7.74 12.71
C LYS A 104 -6.79 6.44 13.06
N ARG A 105 -6.26 5.70 12.08
CA ARG A 105 -5.66 4.37 12.28
C ARG A 105 -6.62 3.41 12.99
N ASN A 106 -7.92 3.53 12.70
CA ASN A 106 -8.95 2.76 13.40
C ASN A 106 -9.12 1.37 12.75
N TRP A 107 -8.12 0.53 12.96
CA TRP A 107 -8.08 -0.87 12.55
C TRP A 107 -7.19 -1.64 13.53
N ASN A 108 -7.45 -2.93 13.72
CA ASN A 108 -6.63 -3.79 14.57
C ASN A 108 -6.48 -5.17 13.90
N PHE A 109 -5.42 -5.89 14.27
CA PHE A 109 -5.33 -7.31 13.96
C PHE A 109 -6.40 -8.07 14.76
N PRO A 110 -7.03 -9.11 14.19
CA PRO A 110 -7.85 -10.04 14.97
C PRO A 110 -7.06 -10.62 16.14
N PRO A 111 -7.62 -10.73 17.35
CA PRO A 111 -6.91 -11.27 18.52
C PRO A 111 -6.29 -12.66 18.28
N GLU A 112 -6.96 -13.48 17.45
CA GLU A 112 -6.55 -14.84 17.11
C GLU A 112 -5.31 -14.88 16.20
N ILE A 113 -5.05 -13.78 15.48
CA ILE A 113 -3.88 -13.61 14.61
C ILE A 113 -2.81 -12.79 15.33
N GLU A 114 -3.19 -11.74 16.05
CA GLU A 114 -2.27 -10.84 16.73
C GLU A 114 -1.37 -11.58 17.72
N SER A 115 -1.91 -12.58 18.43
CA SER A 115 -1.16 -13.43 19.36
C SER A 115 -0.19 -14.41 18.67
N LYS A 116 -0.34 -14.65 17.36
CA LYS A 116 0.45 -15.65 16.60
C LYS A 116 1.54 -15.06 15.72
N ILE A 117 1.48 -13.77 15.43
CA ILE A 117 2.43 -13.09 14.55
C ILE A 117 3.44 -12.25 15.35
N LYS A 118 4.66 -12.13 14.82
CA LYS A 118 5.74 -11.36 15.46
C LYS A 118 5.42 -9.88 15.51
N ASP A 119 5.90 -9.18 16.53
CA ASP A 119 5.71 -7.73 16.61
C ASP A 119 6.40 -6.97 15.47
N SER A 120 7.48 -7.51 14.90
CA SER A 120 8.16 -6.91 13.75
C SER A 120 7.31 -6.88 12.48
N VAL A 121 6.41 -7.85 12.26
CA VAL A 121 5.47 -7.78 11.12
C VAL A 121 4.32 -6.82 11.41
N LYS A 122 3.83 -6.78 12.66
CA LYS A 122 2.80 -5.80 13.07
C LYS A 122 3.31 -4.37 12.89
N ASP A 123 4.56 -4.11 13.29
CA ASP A 123 5.25 -2.83 13.09
C ASP A 123 5.36 -2.46 11.61
N LEU A 124 5.74 -3.41 10.74
CA LEU A 124 5.79 -3.16 9.30
C LEU A 124 4.42 -2.76 8.75
N VAL A 125 3.36 -3.51 9.07
CA VAL A 125 2.00 -3.21 8.59
C VAL A 125 1.55 -1.84 9.08
N ARG A 126 1.80 -1.49 10.36
CA ARG A 126 1.48 -0.16 10.90
C ARG A 126 2.19 0.97 10.15
N LYS A 127 3.46 0.77 9.78
CA LYS A 127 4.25 1.75 9.03
C LYS A 127 3.90 1.84 7.54
N LEU A 128 3.31 0.79 6.97
CA LEU A 128 2.75 0.81 5.61
C LEU A 128 1.36 1.45 5.58
N LEU A 129 0.53 1.19 6.60
CA LEU A 129 -0.79 1.79 6.79
C LEU A 129 -0.73 3.09 7.63
N GLU A 130 0.35 3.85 7.44
CA GLU A 130 0.56 5.15 8.04
C GLU A 130 -0.12 6.23 7.17
N PRO A 131 -1.15 6.93 7.69
CA PRO A 131 -1.88 7.92 6.89
C PRO A 131 -1.05 9.15 6.51
N ASP A 132 -0.08 9.54 7.34
CA ASP A 132 0.87 10.60 7.00
C ASP A 132 1.84 10.09 5.93
N THR A 133 1.75 10.66 4.73
CA THR A 133 2.55 10.24 3.58
C THR A 133 4.04 10.45 3.77
N ASP A 134 4.46 11.40 4.61
CA ASP A 134 5.86 11.69 4.86
C ASP A 134 6.48 10.69 5.85
N GLN A 135 5.63 10.04 6.67
CA GLN A 135 6.04 9.03 7.64
C GLN A 135 5.87 7.59 7.10
N ARG A 136 5.10 7.41 6.02
CA ARG A 136 4.87 6.09 5.42
C ARG A 136 6.14 5.51 4.80
N LEU A 137 6.39 4.22 5.05
CA LEU A 137 7.58 3.57 4.49
C LEU A 137 7.56 3.53 2.97
N THR A 138 8.69 3.89 2.38
CA THR A 138 8.98 3.65 0.96
C THR A 138 9.35 2.19 0.71
N ALA A 139 9.23 1.72 -0.53
CA ALA A 139 9.65 0.36 -0.91
C ALA A 139 11.11 0.06 -0.52
N HIS A 140 12.01 1.04 -0.64
CA HIS A 140 13.41 0.90 -0.24
C HIS A 140 13.58 0.74 1.27
N ALA A 141 12.77 1.44 2.07
CA ALA A 141 12.79 1.34 3.52
C ALA A 141 12.20 0.01 4.00
N VAL A 142 11.16 -0.50 3.33
CA VAL A 142 10.58 -1.84 3.59
C VAL A 142 11.63 -2.93 3.43
N LEU A 143 12.44 -2.90 2.37
CA LEU A 143 13.51 -3.89 2.16
C LEU A 143 14.56 -3.93 3.28
N LYS A 144 14.64 -2.86 4.08
CA LYS A 144 15.55 -2.75 5.24
C LYS A 144 14.83 -2.97 6.57
N HIS A 145 13.54 -3.26 6.56
CA HIS A 145 12.74 -3.42 7.77
C HIS A 145 13.19 -4.67 8.55
N PRO A 146 13.25 -4.63 9.90
CA PRO A 146 13.68 -5.77 10.72
C PRO A 146 13.00 -7.10 10.36
N TRP A 147 11.68 -7.06 10.08
CA TRP A 147 10.93 -8.25 9.66
C TRP A 147 11.50 -8.93 8.40
N LEU A 148 11.89 -8.16 7.37
CA LEU A 148 12.46 -8.71 6.14
C LEU A 148 13.92 -9.15 6.33
N LEU A 149 14.61 -8.56 7.29
CA LEU A 149 15.98 -8.94 7.65
C LEU A 149 16.05 -10.15 8.59
N GLY A 150 14.90 -10.73 8.98
CA GLY A 150 14.83 -11.85 9.91
C GLY A 150 15.24 -11.52 11.34
N ARG A 151 15.19 -10.23 11.71
CA ARG A 151 15.56 -9.71 13.04
C ARG A 151 14.34 -9.56 13.95
#